data_AF-A0A8S9P5I2-F1
#
_entry.id   AF-A0A8S9P5I2-F1
#
_cell.length_a   1.000
_cell.length_b   1.000
_cell.length_c   1.000
_cell.angle_alpha   90.00
_cell.angle_beta   90.00
_cell.angle_gamma   90.00
#
_symmetry.space_group_name_H-M   'P 1'
#
loop_
_entity.id
_entity.type
_entity.pdbx_description
1 polymer ?
#
loop_
_entity_poly.entity_id
_entity_poly.type
_entity_poly.pdbx_seq_one_letter_code
_entity_poly.pdbx_strand_id
1 'polypeptide(L)'
;MKALAERRGVYHFYDVLFVPCGLNMPSSLLKSCYAEGNPSTLYINGVQFFFSFGLKEEGISLMNRAADAGYERAVYTHAMTRAIFCCDGQYFAGIPRESVQRIGKLVRSVKWGWGLWHSDEFHQNRAVFVSTYVPLFYRCQCATHVERQCLCLWHIDMTKDDNMCERCFWIKEIGTFLRDFELITVIRDTTNW
;
A
#
# COMPACT_ATOMS: atom_id res chain seq x y z
N MET A 1 21.56 -3.50 28.15
CA MET A 1 20.52 -3.34 27.11
C MET A 1 21.00 -2.64 25.83
N LYS A 2 21.94 -1.66 25.86
CA LYS A 2 22.51 -1.05 24.63
C LYS A 2 23.20 -2.03 23.66
N ALA A 3 23.91 -3.04 24.18
CA ALA A 3 24.69 -3.99 23.37
C ALA A 3 23.87 -4.97 22.50
N LEU A 4 22.56 -5.09 22.72
CA LEU A 4 21.67 -5.91 21.89
C LEU A 4 21.14 -5.14 20.68
N ALA A 5 20.97 -3.81 20.80
CA ALA A 5 20.49 -2.96 19.72
C ALA A 5 21.55 -2.77 18.61
N GLU A 6 22.84 -2.85 18.92
CA GLU A 6 23.94 -2.65 17.95
C GLU A 6 24.28 -3.89 17.10
N ARG A 7 23.53 -4.99 17.23
CA ARG A 7 23.72 -6.15 16.36
C ARG A 7 23.02 -5.88 15.02
N ARG A 8 23.78 -5.87 13.92
CA ARG A 8 23.34 -5.71 12.51
C ARG A 8 22.16 -6.59 12.02
N GLY A 9 21.66 -7.50 12.86
CA GLY A 9 20.46 -8.29 12.58
C GLY A 9 19.19 -7.68 13.20
N VAL A 10 19.30 -6.96 14.32
CA VAL A 10 18.14 -6.46 15.06
C VAL A 10 17.45 -5.35 14.27
N TYR A 11 18.19 -4.43 13.66
CA TYR A 11 17.57 -3.39 12.84
C TYR A 11 17.02 -3.93 11.52
N HIS A 12 17.64 -4.95 10.93
CA HIS A 12 17.11 -5.56 9.70
C HIS A 12 15.72 -6.21 9.89
N PHE A 13 15.47 -6.90 11.01
CA PHE A 13 14.19 -7.58 11.27
C PHE A 13 13.15 -6.72 12.01
N TYR A 14 13.52 -5.53 12.49
CA TYR A 14 12.61 -4.66 13.23
C TYR A 14 11.60 -3.99 12.28
N ASP A 15 10.33 -4.40 12.35
CA ASP A 15 9.27 -3.74 11.58
C ASP A 15 8.88 -2.41 12.24
N VAL A 16 9.33 -1.29 11.65
CA VAL A 16 9.12 0.04 12.19
C VAL A 16 7.63 0.47 12.16
N LEU A 17 6.79 -0.26 11.43
CA LEU A 17 5.33 -0.03 11.38
C LEU A 17 4.56 -0.70 12.52
N PHE A 18 5.20 -1.52 13.36
CA PHE A 18 4.58 -2.04 14.58
C PHE A 18 4.67 -1.09 15.78
N VAL A 19 5.38 0.04 15.64
CA VAL A 19 5.37 1.07 16.67
C VAL A 19 3.95 1.64 16.79
N PRO A 20 3.41 1.92 17.98
CA PRO A 20 2.10 2.56 18.09
C PRO A 20 2.04 3.95 17.45
N CYS A 21 0.95 4.24 16.73
CA CYS A 21 0.65 5.58 16.20
C CYS A 21 0.74 6.63 17.33
N GLY A 22 1.50 7.70 17.11
CA GLY A 22 1.70 8.78 18.08
C GLY A 22 3.00 8.70 18.89
N LEU A 23 3.75 7.59 18.79
CA LEU A 23 5.14 7.55 19.24
C LEU A 23 6.06 7.95 18.08
N ASN A 24 6.76 9.08 18.24
CA ASN A 24 7.81 9.45 17.29
C ASN A 24 8.97 8.46 17.42
N MET A 25 9.18 7.64 16.40
CA MET A 25 10.40 6.86 16.30
C MET A 25 11.61 7.79 16.20
N PRO A 26 12.69 7.56 16.98
CA PRO A 26 13.89 8.37 16.88
C PRO A 26 14.45 8.36 15.46
N SER A 27 14.74 9.54 14.91
CA SER A 27 15.28 9.68 13.54
C SER A 27 16.58 8.89 13.35
N SER A 28 17.44 8.81 14.37
CA SER A 28 18.68 8.03 14.34
C SER A 28 18.45 6.53 14.19
N LEU A 29 17.38 6.01 14.79
CA LEU A 29 17.00 4.61 14.70
C LEU A 29 16.49 4.27 13.29
N LEU A 30 15.64 5.14 12.73
CA LEU A 30 15.14 4.98 11.35
C LEU A 30 16.28 5.01 10.32
N LYS A 31 17.24 5.93 10.46
CA LYS A 31 18.44 5.98 9.61
C LYS A 31 19.29 4.72 9.72
N SER A 32 19.47 4.19 10.94
CA SER A 32 20.22 2.96 11.15
C SER A 32 19.53 1.75 10.51
N CYS A 33 18.20 1.63 10.68
CA CYS A 33 17.41 0.61 10.00
C CYS A 33 17.52 0.72 8.47
N TYR A 34 17.41 1.92 7.92
CA TYR A 34 17.51 2.16 6.48
C TYR A 34 18.91 1.80 5.94
N ALA A 35 19.98 2.21 6.62
CA ALA A 35 21.36 1.88 6.26
C ALA A 35 21.63 0.36 6.25
N GLU A 36 20.92 -0.40 7.09
CA GLU A 36 20.99 -1.88 7.11
C GLU A 36 20.03 -2.55 6.10
N GLY A 37 19.35 -1.78 5.27
CA GLY A 37 18.41 -2.31 4.28
C GLY A 37 17.18 -2.95 4.91
N ASN A 38 16.72 -2.45 6.07
CA ASN A 38 15.52 -2.93 6.73
C ASN A 38 14.30 -2.83 5.77
N PRO A 39 13.57 -3.92 5.51
CA PRO A 39 12.49 -3.92 4.53
C PRO A 39 11.35 -2.95 4.84
N SER A 40 11.02 -2.73 6.12
CA SER A 40 9.96 -1.78 6.50
C SER A 40 10.37 -0.32 6.24
N THR A 41 11.64 0.05 6.45
CA THR A 41 12.13 1.39 6.10
C THR A 41 12.28 1.60 4.59
N LEU A 42 12.72 0.59 3.85
CA LEU A 42 12.73 0.61 2.38
C LEU A 42 11.32 0.81 1.83
N TYR A 43 10.34 0.09 2.39
CA TYR A 43 8.92 0.24 2.04
C TYR A 43 8.40 1.66 2.29
N ILE A 44 8.60 2.22 3.49
CA ILE A 44 8.14 3.56 3.84
C ILE A 44 8.73 4.60 2.88
N ASN A 45 10.05 4.52 2.67
CA ASN A 45 10.75 5.48 1.83
C ASN A 45 10.30 5.36 0.36
N GLY A 46 10.14 4.12 -0.15
CA GLY A 46 9.64 3.86 -1.49
C GLY A 46 8.21 4.37 -1.73
N VAL A 47 7.32 4.19 -0.75
CA VAL A 47 5.95 4.74 -0.80
C VAL A 47 5.97 6.27 -0.86
N GLN A 48 6.78 6.93 -0.03
CA GLN A 48 6.87 8.39 -0.01
C GLN A 48 7.46 8.94 -1.31
N PHE A 49 8.51 8.32 -1.82
CA PHE A 49 9.15 8.71 -3.08
C PHE A 49 8.18 8.60 -4.25
N PHE A 50 7.45 7.49 -4.34
CA PHE A 50 6.51 7.27 -5.43
C PHE A 50 5.26 8.16 -5.33
N PHE A 51 4.56 8.12 -4.19
CA PHE A 51 3.22 8.70 -4.06
C PHE A 51 3.21 10.16 -3.59
N SER A 52 4.27 10.64 -2.92
CA SER A 52 4.37 12.04 -2.47
C SER A 52 5.31 12.88 -3.32
N PHE A 53 6.51 12.37 -3.64
CA PHE A 53 7.56 13.17 -4.29
C PHE A 53 7.62 13.00 -5.82
N GLY A 54 6.91 12.03 -6.39
CA GLY A 54 6.92 11.77 -7.83
C GLY A 54 8.23 11.14 -8.35
N LEU A 55 9.09 10.66 -7.45
CA LEU A 55 10.32 9.92 -7.77
C LEU A 55 9.97 8.46 -8.05
N LYS A 56 9.39 8.20 -9.23
CA LYS A 56 8.75 6.93 -9.57
C LYS A 56 9.71 5.75 -9.59
N GLU A 57 10.83 5.89 -10.29
CA GLU A 57 11.78 4.79 -10.49
C GLU A 57 12.47 4.44 -9.17
N GLU A 58 12.87 5.45 -8.40
CA GLU A 58 13.47 5.26 -7.07
C GLU A 58 12.45 4.65 -6.10
N GLY A 59 11.21 5.15 -6.11
CA GLY A 59 10.13 4.63 -5.28
C GLY A 59 9.81 3.17 -5.57
N ILE A 60 9.66 2.81 -6.85
CA ILE A 60 9.45 1.42 -7.29
C ILE A 60 10.63 0.54 -6.90
N SER A 61 11.87 1.00 -7.15
CA SER A 61 13.09 0.25 -6.81
C SER A 61 13.17 -0.09 -5.33
N LEU A 62 12.86 0.87 -4.44
CA LEU A 62 12.83 0.67 -3.00
C LEU A 62 11.72 -0.29 -2.56
N MET A 63 10.50 -0.14 -3.10
CA MET A 63 9.39 -1.06 -2.83
C MET A 63 9.70 -2.48 -3.33
N ASN A 64 10.31 -2.62 -4.51
CA ASN A 64 10.69 -3.92 -5.05
C ASN A 64 11.74 -4.61 -4.17
N ARG A 65 12.77 -3.89 -3.71
CA ARG A 65 13.77 -4.45 -2.78
C ARG A 65 13.15 -4.91 -1.45
N ALA A 66 12.18 -4.17 -0.92
CA ALA A 66 11.44 -4.59 0.27
C ALA A 66 10.56 -5.82 0.00
N ALA A 67 9.95 -5.91 -1.18
CA ALA A 67 9.16 -7.05 -1.61
C ALA A 67 10.02 -8.31 -1.84
N ASP A 68 11.20 -8.17 -2.47
CA ASP A 68 12.19 -9.24 -2.66
C ASP A 68 12.69 -9.80 -1.32
N ALA A 69 12.75 -8.95 -0.29
CA ALA A 69 13.05 -9.36 1.09
C ALA A 69 11.86 -10.02 1.82
N GLY A 70 10.71 -10.22 1.15
CA GLY A 70 9.53 -10.88 1.69
C GLY A 70 8.64 -9.98 2.57
N TYR A 71 8.82 -8.66 2.54
CA TYR A 71 7.99 -7.77 3.36
C TYR A 71 6.58 -7.65 2.77
N GLU A 72 5.61 -8.29 3.42
CA GLU A 72 4.25 -8.48 2.87
C GLU A 72 3.59 -7.17 2.42
N ARG A 73 3.73 -6.09 3.18
CA ARG A 73 3.19 -4.76 2.81
C ARG A 73 3.82 -4.23 1.52
N ALA A 74 5.12 -4.44 1.32
CA ALA A 74 5.79 -4.05 0.09
C ALA A 74 5.36 -4.91 -1.09
N VAL A 75 5.21 -6.23 -0.91
CA VAL A 75 4.71 -7.13 -1.96
C VAL A 75 3.34 -6.65 -2.46
N TYR A 76 2.41 -6.41 -1.54
CA TYR A 76 1.06 -5.95 -1.88
C TYR A 76 1.06 -4.55 -2.53
N THR A 77 1.75 -3.59 -1.93
CA THR A 77 1.75 -2.21 -2.43
C THR A 77 2.49 -2.09 -3.76
N HIS A 78 3.60 -2.81 -3.95
CA HIS A 78 4.30 -2.87 -5.24
C HIS A 78 3.38 -3.44 -6.32
N ALA A 79 2.66 -4.54 -6.04
CA ALA A 79 1.69 -5.10 -6.97
C ALA A 79 0.54 -4.12 -7.30
N MET A 80 -0.01 -3.42 -6.29
CA MET A 80 -1.03 -2.37 -6.52
C MET A 80 -0.49 -1.22 -7.38
N THR A 81 0.73 -0.76 -7.09
CA THR A 81 1.40 0.29 -7.86
C THR A 81 1.56 -0.14 -9.31
N ARG A 82 2.06 -1.36 -9.56
CA ARG A 82 2.20 -1.88 -10.92
C ARG A 82 0.83 -1.97 -11.62
N ALA A 83 -0.20 -2.43 -10.91
CA ALA A 83 -1.56 -2.61 -11.43
C ALA A 83 -2.22 -1.30 -11.87
N ILE A 84 -1.99 -0.22 -11.12
CA ILE A 84 -2.63 1.07 -11.36
C ILE A 84 -1.80 1.92 -12.32
N PHE A 85 -0.47 1.89 -12.21
CA PHE A 85 0.41 2.87 -12.86
C PHE A 85 1.31 2.29 -13.97
N CYS A 86 1.50 0.97 -14.05
CA CYS A 86 2.53 0.38 -14.94
C CYS A 86 2.00 -0.56 -16.05
N CYS A 87 0.70 -0.80 -16.15
CA CYS A 87 0.06 -1.57 -17.26
C CYS A 87 0.62 -2.98 -17.56
N ASP A 88 1.37 -3.56 -16.63
CA ASP A 88 2.02 -4.88 -16.72
C ASP A 88 1.12 -6.02 -16.20
N GLY A 89 0.18 -6.52 -17.02
CA GLY A 89 -0.98 -7.37 -16.66
C GLY A 89 -0.84 -8.62 -15.75
N GLN A 90 0.28 -8.85 -15.05
CA GLN A 90 0.55 -9.98 -14.14
C GLN A 90 0.94 -9.57 -12.71
N TYR A 91 0.45 -8.43 -12.22
CA TYR A 91 0.85 -7.81 -10.96
C TYR A 91 0.70 -8.68 -9.69
N PHE A 92 -0.27 -9.60 -9.67
CA PHE A 92 -0.59 -10.45 -8.52
C PHE A 92 -0.37 -11.94 -8.78
N ALA A 93 0.38 -12.28 -9.84
CA ALA A 93 0.67 -13.67 -10.17
C ALA A 93 1.35 -14.37 -8.97
N GLY A 94 0.74 -15.46 -8.49
CA GLY A 94 1.28 -16.25 -7.37
C GLY A 94 0.89 -15.77 -5.97
N ILE A 95 0.10 -14.70 -5.80
CA ILE A 95 -0.41 -14.26 -4.49
C ILE A 95 -1.86 -14.75 -4.31
N PRO A 96 -2.15 -15.61 -3.31
CA PRO A 96 -3.52 -16.05 -3.04
C PRO A 96 -4.44 -14.88 -2.66
N ARG A 97 -5.70 -14.93 -3.11
CA ARG A 97 -6.71 -13.89 -2.80
C ARG A 97 -6.85 -13.60 -1.31
N GLU A 98 -6.82 -14.63 -0.47
CA GLU A 98 -6.88 -14.51 0.99
C GLU A 98 -5.71 -13.67 1.53
N SER A 99 -4.49 -13.93 1.02
CA SER A 99 -3.30 -13.16 1.38
C SER A 99 -3.43 -11.70 0.95
N VAL A 100 -3.94 -11.44 -0.27
CA VAL A 100 -4.20 -10.08 -0.76
C VAL A 100 -5.14 -9.33 0.16
N GLN A 101 -6.26 -9.93 0.57
CA GLN A 101 -7.22 -9.31 1.47
C GLN A 101 -6.63 -9.02 2.85
N ARG A 102 -5.92 -9.99 3.44
CA ARG A 102 -5.28 -9.84 4.76
C ARG A 102 -4.26 -8.72 4.73
N ILE A 103 -3.37 -8.73 3.74
CA ILE A 103 -2.29 -7.74 3.62
C ILE A 103 -2.86 -6.38 3.25
N GLY A 104 -3.84 -6.32 2.35
CA GLY A 104 -4.52 -5.08 1.98
C GLY A 104 -5.19 -4.40 3.18
N LYS A 105 -5.84 -5.17 4.06
CA LYS A 105 -6.36 -4.66 5.33
C LYS A 105 -5.24 -4.08 6.21
N LEU A 106 -4.10 -4.76 6.31
CA LEU A 106 -2.93 -4.26 7.07
C LEU A 106 -2.36 -2.97 6.49
N VAL A 107 -2.25 -2.85 5.16
CA VAL A 107 -1.74 -1.65 4.48
C VAL A 107 -2.67 -0.47 4.68
N ARG A 108 -3.99 -0.68 4.64
CA ARG A 108 -5.00 0.37 4.80
C ARG A 108 -5.33 0.71 6.25
N SER A 109 -5.02 -0.15 7.22
CA SER A 109 -5.25 0.11 8.65
C SER A 109 -4.21 1.05 9.28
N VAL A 110 -3.10 1.28 8.58
CA VAL A 110 -1.92 2.04 9.02
C VAL A 110 -2.26 3.54 8.94
N LYS A 111 -3.01 4.04 9.92
CA LYS A 111 -3.38 5.47 10.07
C LYS A 111 -2.27 6.26 10.74
N TRP A 112 -1.21 6.58 10.01
CA TRP A 112 -0.03 7.29 10.54
C TRP A 112 -0.06 8.81 10.38
N GLY A 113 -1.24 9.41 10.47
CA GLY A 113 -1.39 10.86 10.64
C GLY A 113 -1.47 11.66 9.34
N TRP A 114 -2.01 12.87 9.47
CA TRP A 114 -2.34 13.81 8.40
C TRP A 114 -1.09 14.51 7.86
N GLY A 115 -0.96 14.65 6.53
CA GLY A 115 -0.10 15.71 5.99
C GLY A 115 0.88 15.42 4.84
N LEU A 116 0.67 14.42 3.99
CA LEU A 116 1.18 14.47 2.62
C LEU A 116 0.05 14.18 1.64
N TRP A 117 -0.08 15.05 0.64
CA TRP A 117 -1.03 14.87 -0.45
C TRP A 117 -0.50 13.76 -1.34
N HIS A 118 -1.39 12.87 -1.77
CA HIS A 118 -1.10 12.01 -2.90
C HIS A 118 -0.77 12.90 -4.11
N SER A 119 0.10 12.42 -5.00
CA SER A 119 0.39 13.12 -6.24
C SER A 119 -0.88 13.36 -7.06
N ASP A 120 -0.89 14.40 -7.90
CA ASP A 120 -2.00 14.67 -8.82
C ASP A 120 -2.30 13.46 -9.70
N GLU A 121 -1.27 12.72 -10.11
CA GLU A 121 -1.41 11.49 -10.87
C GLU A 121 -2.16 10.39 -10.12
N PHE A 122 -1.95 10.24 -8.81
CA PHE A 122 -2.75 9.31 -8.01
C PHE A 122 -4.22 9.71 -8.01
N HIS A 123 -4.52 11.00 -7.88
CA HIS A 123 -5.88 11.51 -7.93
C HIS A 123 -6.52 11.33 -9.31
N GLN A 124 -5.77 11.52 -10.40
CA GLN A 124 -6.22 11.27 -11.77
C GLN A 124 -6.49 9.78 -12.01
N ASN A 125 -5.56 8.90 -11.63
CA ASN A 125 -5.75 7.45 -11.75
C ASN A 125 -6.94 6.97 -10.93
N ARG A 126 -7.15 7.54 -9.73
CA ARG A 126 -8.36 7.32 -8.96
C ARG A 126 -9.60 7.72 -9.76
N ALA A 127 -9.65 8.94 -10.30
CA ALA A 127 -10.80 9.40 -11.08
C ALA A 127 -11.08 8.52 -12.31
N VAL A 128 -10.05 8.12 -13.05
CA VAL A 128 -10.15 7.19 -14.20
C VAL A 128 -10.67 5.83 -13.75
N PHE A 129 -10.14 5.31 -12.62
CA PHE A 129 -10.58 4.05 -12.06
C PHE A 129 -12.08 4.07 -11.73
N VAL A 130 -12.50 5.14 -11.04
CA VAL A 130 -13.90 5.39 -10.67
C VAL A 130 -14.81 5.46 -11.90
N SER A 131 -14.43 6.21 -12.93
CA SER A 131 -15.30 6.41 -14.10
C SER A 131 -15.37 5.18 -15.00
N THR A 132 -14.29 4.38 -15.07
CA THR A 132 -14.14 3.32 -16.08
C THR A 132 -14.44 1.93 -15.53
N TYR A 133 -13.91 1.59 -14.36
CA TYR A 133 -13.90 0.21 -13.86
C TYR A 133 -14.98 -0.06 -12.83
N VAL A 134 -15.31 0.92 -11.98
CA VAL A 134 -16.38 0.77 -10.98
C VAL A 134 -17.74 0.44 -11.61
N PRO A 135 -18.16 1.03 -12.74
CA PRO A 135 -19.40 0.61 -13.41
C PRO A 135 -19.40 -0.86 -13.85
N LEU A 136 -18.24 -1.43 -14.18
CA LEU A 136 -18.13 -2.85 -14.57
C LEU A 136 -18.37 -3.80 -13.40
N PHE A 137 -18.05 -3.36 -12.17
CA PHE A 137 -18.36 -4.10 -10.95
C PHE A 137 -19.88 -4.20 -10.76
N TYR A 138 -20.59 -3.07 -10.83
CA TYR A 138 -22.05 -3.03 -10.64
C TYR A 138 -22.85 -3.71 -11.76
N ARG A 139 -22.26 -3.90 -12.95
CA ARG A 139 -22.86 -4.71 -14.03
C ARG A 139 -22.77 -6.22 -13.79
N CYS A 140 -22.00 -6.68 -12.80
CA CYS A 140 -21.83 -8.10 -12.52
C CYS A 140 -22.90 -8.63 -11.57
N GLN A 141 -23.13 -9.95 -11.63
CA GLN A 141 -23.99 -10.67 -10.68
C GLN A 141 -23.43 -10.65 -9.25
N CYS A 142 -22.12 -10.42 -9.08
CA CYS A 142 -21.49 -10.26 -7.77
C CYS A 142 -21.98 -9.01 -7.00
N ALA A 143 -22.43 -7.96 -7.70
CA ALA A 143 -23.02 -6.79 -7.07
C ALA A 143 -24.50 -7.05 -6.74
N THR A 144 -24.88 -6.82 -5.48
CA THR A 144 -26.28 -6.95 -5.03
C THR A 144 -27.15 -5.84 -5.63
N HIS A 145 -28.46 -6.08 -5.70
CA HIS A 145 -29.39 -5.15 -6.37
C HIS A 145 -29.38 -3.73 -5.78
N VAL A 146 -29.14 -3.60 -4.47
CA VAL A 146 -29.02 -2.31 -3.76
C VAL A 146 -27.76 -1.55 -4.19
N GLU A 147 -26.64 -2.26 -4.31
CA GLU A 147 -25.36 -1.71 -4.76
C GLU A 147 -25.42 -1.21 -6.21
N ARG A 148 -26.19 -1.88 -7.09
CA ARG A 148 -26.35 -1.45 -8.49
C ARG A 148 -27.05 -0.10 -8.67
N GLN A 149 -27.80 0.34 -7.66
CA GLN A 149 -28.53 1.61 -7.69
C GLN A 149 -27.74 2.78 -7.07
N CYS A 150 -26.65 2.52 -6.33
CA CYS A 150 -25.73 3.53 -5.82
C CYS A 150 -24.35 3.36 -6.48
N LEU A 151 -24.05 4.22 -7.46
CA LEU A 151 -22.75 4.33 -8.13
C LEU A 151 -21.67 4.98 -7.25
N CYS A 152 -21.95 5.15 -5.96
CA CYS A 152 -21.13 5.86 -5.02
C CYS A 152 -20.03 4.93 -4.47
N LEU A 153 -18.75 5.22 -4.76
CA LEU A 153 -17.58 4.39 -4.36
C LEU A 153 -17.56 3.96 -2.89
N TRP A 154 -18.16 4.78 -2.03
CA TRP A 154 -18.14 4.63 -0.58
C TRP A 154 -18.90 3.39 -0.08
N HIS A 155 -19.69 2.75 -0.95
CA HIS A 155 -20.54 1.61 -0.57
C HIS A 155 -20.12 0.28 -1.21
N ILE A 156 -18.86 0.13 -1.67
CA ILE A 156 -18.36 -1.21 -1.97
C ILE A 156 -18.31 -1.98 -0.65
N ASP A 157 -19.25 -2.93 -0.50
CA ASP A 157 -19.42 -3.72 0.71
C ASP A 157 -18.16 -4.55 1.00
N MET A 158 -17.51 -4.19 2.11
CA MET A 158 -16.26 -4.78 2.56
C MET A 158 -16.45 -6.21 3.12
N THR A 159 -17.67 -6.69 3.29
CA THR A 159 -17.98 -8.00 3.89
C THR A 159 -18.16 -9.13 2.88
N LYS A 160 -18.35 -8.83 1.58
CA LYS A 160 -18.66 -9.84 0.54
C LYS A 160 -17.43 -10.39 -0.17
N ASP A 161 -16.47 -10.90 0.59
CA ASP A 161 -15.15 -11.25 0.07
C ASP A 161 -15.08 -12.64 -0.61
N ASP A 162 -15.94 -13.58 -0.23
CA ASP A 162 -15.71 -15.00 -0.57
C ASP A 162 -16.36 -15.47 -1.88
N ASN A 163 -17.38 -14.75 -2.39
CA ASN A 163 -18.20 -15.19 -3.53
C ASN A 163 -18.07 -14.32 -4.80
N MET A 164 -17.02 -13.50 -4.91
CA MET A 164 -16.80 -12.66 -6.10
C MET A 164 -16.06 -13.40 -7.22
N CYS A 165 -16.45 -13.14 -8.46
CA CYS A 165 -15.65 -13.53 -9.63
C CYS A 165 -14.31 -12.76 -9.63
N GLU A 166 -13.31 -13.28 -10.36
CA GLU A 166 -11.96 -12.68 -10.44
C GLU A 166 -12.00 -11.19 -10.73
N ARG A 167 -12.75 -10.78 -11.77
CA ARG A 167 -12.84 -9.36 -12.16
C ARG A 167 -13.38 -8.48 -11.04
N CYS A 168 -14.45 -8.90 -10.36
CA CYS A 168 -15.07 -8.10 -9.30
C CYS A 168 -14.19 -8.03 -8.06
N PHE A 169 -13.51 -9.12 -7.72
CA PHE A 169 -12.52 -9.14 -6.65
C PHE A 169 -11.44 -8.08 -6.88
N TRP A 170 -10.82 -8.04 -8.06
CA TRP A 170 -9.75 -7.08 -8.36
C TRP A 170 -10.24 -5.63 -8.45
N ILE A 171 -11.43 -5.39 -9.03
CA ILE A 171 -12.01 -4.04 -9.03
C ILE A 171 -12.27 -3.57 -7.59
N LYS A 172 -12.79 -4.44 -6.72
CA LYS A 172 -12.99 -4.11 -5.31
C LYS A 172 -11.68 -3.83 -4.61
N GLU A 173 -10.66 -4.67 -4.79
CA GLU A 173 -9.40 -4.51 -4.05
C GLU A 173 -8.65 -3.23 -4.47
N ILE A 174 -8.54 -2.96 -5.79
CA ILE A 174 -7.95 -1.72 -6.31
C ILE A 174 -8.75 -0.49 -5.86
N GLY A 175 -10.08 -0.58 -5.94
CA GLY A 175 -10.96 0.50 -5.48
C GLY A 175 -10.78 0.81 -4.00
N THR A 176 -10.62 -0.23 -3.18
CA THR A 176 -10.36 -0.09 -1.73
C THR A 176 -8.98 0.52 -1.46
N PHE A 177 -7.96 0.10 -2.22
CA PHE A 177 -6.63 0.71 -2.13
C PHE A 177 -6.67 2.20 -2.46
N LEU A 178 -7.25 2.60 -3.59
CA LEU A 178 -7.35 4.00 -4.01
C LEU A 178 -8.19 4.88 -3.06
N ARG A 179 -9.07 4.26 -2.25
CA ARG A 179 -9.94 4.93 -1.29
C ARG A 179 -9.25 5.15 0.06
N ASP A 180 -8.66 4.10 0.63
CA ASP A 180 -8.21 4.10 2.04
C ASP A 180 -6.68 4.05 2.18
N PHE A 181 -5.91 3.99 1.10
CA PHE A 181 -4.46 4.06 1.20
C PHE A 181 -4.02 5.46 1.63
N GLU A 182 -3.50 5.55 2.85
CA GLU A 182 -2.95 6.77 3.43
C GLU A 182 -1.42 6.73 3.42
N LEU A 183 -0.80 7.88 3.12
CA LEU A 183 0.65 8.01 3.13
C LEU A 183 1.18 8.17 4.56
N ILE A 184 2.42 7.76 4.76
CA ILE A 184 3.06 7.77 6.07
C ILE A 184 3.68 9.15 6.27
N THR A 185 3.14 9.94 7.20
CA THR A 185 3.49 11.37 7.37
C THR A 185 4.32 11.67 8.61
N VAL A 186 4.48 10.70 9.52
CA VAL A 186 5.34 10.86 10.72
C VAL A 186 6.79 11.16 10.36
N ILE A 187 7.19 10.84 9.13
CA ILE A 187 8.55 11.04 8.64
C ILE A 187 8.49 12.12 7.57
N ARG A 188 8.59 13.37 8.03
CA ARG A 188 8.40 14.57 7.19
C ARG A 188 9.31 14.63 5.96
N ASP A 189 10.48 13.99 6.02
CA ASP A 189 11.40 13.91 4.90
C ASP A 189 12.38 12.72 5.07
N THR A 190 12.29 11.76 4.15
CA THR A 190 13.19 10.60 4.06
C THR A 190 14.29 10.77 3.01
N THR A 191 14.34 11.89 2.27
CA THR A 191 15.34 12.10 1.22
C THR A 191 16.78 12.09 1.75
N ASN A 192 16.95 12.39 3.04
CA ASN A 192 18.24 12.47 3.73
C ASN A 192 18.53 11.24 4.63
N TRP A 193 17.94 10.09 4.31
CA TRP A 193 18.17 8.83 5.02
C TRP A 193 19.38 8.07 4.50
#